data_AF-Q5Y4V7-F1
#
_entry.id   AF-Q5Y4V7-F1
#
_cell.length_a   1.000
_cell.length_b   1.000
_cell.length_c   1.000
_cell.angle_alpha   90.00
_cell.angle_beta   90.00
_cell.angle_gamma   90.00
#
_symmetry.space_group_name_H-M   'P 1'
#
loop_
_entity.id
_entity.type
_entity.pdbx_description
1 polymer ?
#
loop_
_entity_poly.entity_id
_entity_poly.type
_entity_poly.pdbx_seq_one_letter_code
_entity_poly.pdbx_strand_id
1 'polypeptide(L)' 'MKAAISLIIFFAILFVVIEAISYEEGKELFQKERAECVGDGQRCADWAGPYCCSGYYCSCRSMPYCRCRSDSGK' A
#
# COMPACT_ATOMS: atom_id res chain seq x y z
N MET A 1 -37.08 -26.43 5.55
CA MET A 1 -36.43 -25.59 4.51
C MET A 1 -35.93 -24.24 5.02
N LYS A 2 -36.69 -23.51 5.86
CA LYS A 2 -36.25 -22.20 6.41
C LYS A 2 -34.88 -22.22 7.13
N ALA A 3 -34.61 -23.27 7.91
CA ALA A 3 -33.34 -23.42 8.63
C ALA A 3 -32.11 -23.55 7.69
N ALA A 4 -32.25 -24.25 6.56
CA ALA A 4 -31.17 -24.43 5.59
C ALA A 4 -30.83 -23.12 4.87
N ILE A 5 -31.85 -22.33 4.51
CA ILE A 5 -31.65 -21.02 3.88
C ILE A 5 -30.92 -20.07 4.85
N SER A 6 -31.32 -20.07 6.13
CA SER A 6 -30.66 -19.26 7.15
C SER A 6 -29.18 -19.63 7.33
N LEU A 7 -28.85 -20.92 7.26
CA LEU A 7 -27.47 -21.41 7.38
C LEU A 7 -26.61 -20.93 6.20
N ILE A 8 -27.12 -21.02 4.96
CA ILE A 8 -26.39 -20.61 3.75
C ILE A 8 -26.09 -19.11 3.78
N ILE A 9 -27.06 -18.28 4.17
CA ILE A 9 -26.87 -16.84 4.27
C ILE A 9 -25.79 -16.50 5.30
N PHE A 10 -25.78 -17.19 6.45
CA PHE A 10 -24.76 -16.99 7.47
C PHE A 10 -23.34 -17.32 6.95
N PHE A 11 -23.17 -18.44 6.23
CA PHE A 11 -21.89 -18.79 5.61
C PHE A 11 -21.45 -17.78 4.54
N ALA A 12 -22.38 -17.27 3.73
CA ALA A 12 -22.06 -16.25 2.73
C ALA A 12 -21.56 -14.95 3.38
N ILE A 13 -22.21 -14.51 4.47
CA ILE A 13 -21.79 -13.31 5.21
C ILE A 13 -20.41 -13.54 5.84
N LEU A 14 -20.18 -14.70 6.46
CA LEU A 14 -18.87 -15.03 7.04
C LEU A 14 -17.76 -14.98 5.99
N PHE A 15 -18.01 -15.53 4.80
CA PHE A 15 -17.03 -15.52 3.72
C PHE A 15 -16.69 -14.08 3.28
N VAL A 16 -17.71 -13.23 3.09
CA VAL A 16 -17.50 -11.81 2.75
C VAL A 16 -16.72 -11.06 3.82
N VAL A 17 -17.00 -11.33 5.11
CA VAL A 17 -16.28 -10.70 6.22
C VAL A 17 -14.81 -11.15 6.25
N ILE A 18 -14.54 -12.43 6.03
CA ILE A 18 -13.16 -12.97 5.99
C ILE A 18 -12.36 -12.34 4.83
N GLU A 19 -12.95 -12.22 3.64
CA GLU A 19 -12.29 -11.57 2.51
C GLU A 19 -12.01 -10.09 2.78
N ALA A 20 -12.95 -9.38 3.40
CA ALA A 20 -12.76 -7.98 3.77
C ALA A 20 -11.63 -7.79 4.80
N ILE A 21 -11.55 -8.66 5.81
CA ILE A 21 -10.45 -8.63 6.80
C ILE A 21 -9.11 -8.93 6.13
N SER A 22 -9.04 -9.97 5.29
CA SER A 22 -7.82 -10.34 4.57
C SER A 22 -7.32 -9.21 3.65
N TYR A 23 -8.24 -8.49 3.01
CA TYR A 23 -7.91 -7.33 2.19
C TYR A 23 -7.34 -6.15 3.01
N GLU A 24 -7.92 -5.86 4.17
CA GLU A 24 -7.43 -4.81 5.06
C GLU A 24 -6.08 -5.18 5.69
N GLU A 25 -5.91 -6.42 6.18
CA GLU A 25 -4.63 -6.92 6.68
C GLU A 25 -3.55 -6.88 5.59
N GLY A 26 -3.89 -7.27 4.36
CA GLY A 26 -3.01 -7.16 3.20
C GLY A 26 -2.59 -5.71 2.95
N LYS A 27 -3.54 -4.76 2.99
CA LYS A 27 -3.26 -3.33 2.85
C LYS A 27 -2.34 -2.80 3.94
N GLU A 28 -2.57 -3.16 5.20
CA GLU A 28 -1.72 -2.74 6.31
C GLU A 28 -0.31 -3.32 6.19
N LEU A 29 -0.17 -4.58 5.77
CA LEU A 29 1.12 -5.19 5.42
C LEU A 29 1.82 -4.40 4.32
N PHE A 30 1.13 -4.10 3.21
CA PHE A 30 1.70 -3.31 2.12
C PHE A 30 2.05 -1.87 2.53
N GLN A 31 1.29 -1.26 3.45
CA GLN A 31 1.61 0.07 3.99
C GLN A 31 2.78 0.04 4.97
N LYS A 32 2.87 -1.01 5.79
CA LYS A 32 3.97 -1.22 6.72
C LYS A 32 5.27 -1.55 6.00
N GLU A 33 5.21 -2.29 4.90
CA GLU A 33 6.36 -2.49 4.00
C GLU A 33 6.76 -1.18 3.33
N ARG A 34 5.78 -0.30 3.07
CA ARG A 34 6.01 1.08 2.60
C ARG A 34 6.57 2.02 3.67
N ALA A 35 6.65 1.62 4.93
CA ALA A 35 7.01 2.51 6.04
C ALA A 35 8.49 2.91 6.05
N GLU A 36 9.37 2.19 5.34
CA GLU A 36 10.73 2.66 5.10
C GLU A 36 10.73 3.64 3.91
N CYS A 37 10.28 4.85 4.19
CA CYS A 37 10.39 5.94 3.23
C CYS A 37 11.84 6.46 3.18
N VAL A 38 12.26 6.89 2.01
CA VAL A 38 13.59 7.45 1.78
C VAL A 38 13.57 8.98 1.81
N GLY A 39 14.59 9.57 2.44
CA GLY A 39 14.78 11.01 2.55
C GLY A 39 15.47 11.63 1.33
N ASP A 40 15.80 12.92 1.41
CA ASP A 40 16.43 13.66 0.31
C ASP A 40 17.72 12.99 -0.21
N GLY A 41 17.87 12.93 -1.53
CA GLY A 41 19.07 12.42 -2.19
C GLY A 41 19.21 10.88 -2.22
N GLN A 42 18.39 10.15 -1.48
CA GLN A 42 18.36 8.69 -1.52
C GLN A 42 17.68 8.18 -2.80
N ARG A 43 18.03 6.96 -3.22
CA ARG A 43 17.44 6.33 -4.42
C ARG A 43 15.98 5.98 -4.15
N CYS A 44 15.13 6.22 -5.12
CA CYS A 44 13.71 5.89 -5.08
C CYS A 44 13.27 5.22 -6.38
N ALA A 45 12.14 4.53 -6.33
CA ALA A 45 11.42 4.10 -7.52
C ALA A 45 9.92 4.19 -7.25
N ASP A 46 9.21 5.02 -8.01
CA ASP A 46 7.76 5.21 -7.84
C ASP A 46 6.96 3.93 -8.08
N TRP A 47 7.51 2.96 -8.82
CA TRP A 47 6.85 1.69 -9.16
C TRP A 47 7.30 0.48 -8.34
N ALA A 48 8.49 0.51 -7.74
CA ALA A 48 9.08 -0.65 -7.05
C ALA A 48 9.50 -0.38 -5.60
N GLY A 49 9.40 0.88 -5.15
CA GLY A 49 10.01 1.30 -3.91
C GLY A 49 11.55 1.32 -3.97
N PRO A 50 12.22 1.90 -2.96
CA PRO A 50 11.60 2.59 -1.83
C PRO A 50 10.96 3.92 -2.26
N TYR A 51 9.92 4.33 -1.53
CA TYR A 51 9.15 5.53 -1.82
C TYR A 51 9.72 6.71 -1.03
N CYS A 52 9.61 7.91 -1.59
CA CYS A 52 10.01 9.12 -0.89
C CYS A 52 9.12 9.38 0.33
N CYS A 53 9.71 9.89 1.42
CA CYS A 53 8.93 10.36 2.56
C CYS A 53 7.98 11.50 2.16
N SER A 54 6.94 11.72 2.97
CA SER A 54 6.06 12.88 2.78
C SER A 54 6.88 14.18 2.76
N GLY A 55 6.62 15.05 1.79
CA GLY A 55 7.41 16.26 1.53
C GLY A 55 8.57 16.09 0.52
N TYR A 56 8.71 14.91 -0.07
CA TYR A 56 9.69 14.60 -1.12
C TYR A 56 9.03 13.93 -2.33
N TYR A 57 9.55 14.19 -3.53
CA TYR A 57 9.12 13.54 -4.77
C TYR A 57 10.28 12.77 -5.42
N CYS A 58 9.98 11.67 -6.12
CA CYS A 58 11.00 10.89 -6.81
C CYS A 58 11.38 11.56 -8.14
N SER A 59 12.63 12.01 -8.26
CA SER A 59 13.15 12.72 -9.43
C SER A 59 14.11 11.84 -10.22
N CYS A 60 13.70 11.42 -11.42
CA CYS A 60 14.51 10.65 -12.37
C CYS A 60 15.37 11.51 -13.31
N ARG A 61 15.62 12.78 -12.97
CA ARG A 61 16.40 13.70 -13.83
C ARG A 61 17.87 13.30 -14.01
N SER A 62 18.41 12.48 -13.11
CA SER A 62 19.82 12.06 -13.12
C SER A 62 19.93 10.55 -13.33
N MET A 63 19.81 10.13 -14.59
CA MET A 63 20.06 8.74 -15.04
C MET A 63 21.40 8.21 -14.46
N PRO A 64 21.53 6.94 -14.02
CA PRO A 64 20.58 5.84 -14.18
C PRO A 64 19.65 5.60 -12.98
N TYR A 65 19.69 6.42 -11.94
CA TYR A 65 18.90 6.19 -10.72
C TYR A 65 18.06 7.41 -10.36
N CYS A 66 16.78 7.18 -10.09
CA CYS A 66 15.90 8.22 -9.54
C CYS A 66 16.23 8.46 -8.07
N ARG A 67 16.06 9.71 -7.62
CA ARG A 67 16.34 10.11 -6.24
C ARG A 67 15.24 10.98 -5.67
N CYS A 68 14.97 10.86 -4.38
CA CYS A 68 14.06 11.75 -3.70
C CYS A 68 14.62 13.17 -3.66
N ARG A 69 13.77 14.15 -3.94
CA ARG A 69 14.05 15.57 -3.89
C ARG A 69 12.98 16.22 -3.03
N SER A 70 13.37 17.14 -2.16
CA SER A 70 12.39 17.91 -1.38
C SER A 70 11.46 18.68 -2.31
N ASP A 71 10.18 18.66 -1.97
CA ASP A 71 9.13 19.41 -2.66
C ASP A 71 9.12 20.89 -2.25
N SER A 72 9.94 21.29 -1.25
CA SER A 72 9.95 22.64 -0.65
C SER A 72 10.55 23.75 -1.53
N GLY A 73 10.42 23.66 -2.85
CA GLY A 73 10.95 24.62 -3.82
C GLY A 73 10.32 24.54 -5.21
N LYS A 74 9.19 23.85 -5.35
CA LYS A 74 8.25 23.93 -6.48
C LYS A 74 6.87 24.31 -5.98
#